data_AF-A0A9E5MW91-F1
#
_entry.id   AF-A0A9E5MW91-F1
#
_cell.length_a   1.000
_cell.length_b   1.000
_cell.length_c   1.000
_cell.angle_alpha   90.00
_cell.angle_beta   90.00
_cell.angle_gamma   90.00
#
_symmetry.space_group_name_H-M   'P 1'
#
loop_
_entity.id
_entity.type
_entity.pdbx_description
1 polymer ?
#
loop_
_entity_poly.entity_id
_entity_poly.type
_entity_poly.pdbx_seq_one_letter_code
_entity_poly.pdbx_strand_id
1 'polypeptide(L)'
;MARPAAAGWGERGAAGPEVRLAVASEDEGGIGTAAPPDRREQIEQRLETLGAVYMLLEVWGRDQRRYRFHCQVAFAGGAQVTRSFEANGQFPLQAMERVLHDVEAWRAQASFTAPSVLR
;
A
#
# COMPACT_ATOMS: atom_id res chain seq x y z
N MET A 1 29.93 5.00 8.74
CA MET A 1 29.56 4.46 7.41
C MET A 1 28.18 5.00 7.08
N ALA A 2 28.14 5.96 6.14
CA ALA A 2 27.00 6.86 5.92
C ALA A 2 26.05 6.32 4.84
N ARG A 3 24.74 6.51 5.07
CA ARG A 3 23.64 6.23 4.13
C ARG A 3 23.71 7.21 2.95
N PRO A 4 23.54 6.79 1.68
CA PRO A 4 23.21 7.75 0.63
C PRO A 4 21.76 8.21 0.77
N ALA A 5 21.58 9.51 0.56
CA ALA A 5 20.36 10.26 0.73
C ALA A 5 19.28 9.89 -0.31
N ALA A 6 18.04 10.11 0.10
CA ALA A 6 16.84 10.01 -0.72
C ALA A 6 16.97 10.85 -2.00
N ALA A 7 16.81 10.19 -3.15
CA ALA A 7 16.49 10.87 -4.39
C ALA A 7 15.01 11.27 -4.31
N GLY A 8 14.77 12.56 -4.07
CA GLY A 8 13.45 13.18 -4.13
C GLY A 8 12.86 13.03 -5.52
N TRP A 9 11.61 12.57 -5.57
CA TRP A 9 10.79 12.72 -6.77
C TRP A 9 10.20 14.12 -6.74
N GLY A 10 10.57 14.90 -7.77
CA GLY A 10 10.43 16.33 -7.83
C GLY A 10 9.00 16.82 -7.91
N GLU A 11 8.82 17.98 -7.27
CA GLU A 11 7.71 18.89 -7.49
C GLU A 11 7.64 19.32 -8.97
N ARG A 12 6.52 19.03 -9.62
CA ARG A 12 5.93 19.89 -10.65
C ARG A 12 4.42 19.84 -10.56
N GLY A 13 3.85 20.98 -10.15
CA GLY A 13 2.64 21.55 -10.75
C GLY A 13 1.31 20.99 -10.28
N ALA A 14 0.61 21.80 -9.50
CA ALA A 14 -0.81 21.67 -9.17
C ALA A 14 -1.72 21.52 -10.40
N ALA A 15 -2.68 20.60 -10.31
CA ALA A 15 -4.11 20.81 -10.60
C ALA A 15 -4.82 19.45 -10.53
N GLY A 16 -5.78 19.31 -9.62
CA GLY A 16 -6.84 18.31 -9.82
C GLY A 16 -7.55 18.60 -11.15
N PRO A 17 -8.12 17.57 -11.78
CA PRO A 17 -9.54 17.39 -11.51
C PRO A 17 -9.92 15.99 -11.01
N GLU A 18 -10.82 16.02 -10.03
CA GLU A 18 -11.76 14.97 -9.65
C GLU A 18 -12.35 14.32 -10.91
N VAL A 19 -11.89 13.12 -11.27
CA VAL A 19 -12.62 12.27 -12.22
C VAL A 19 -13.50 11.36 -11.38
N ARG A 20 -14.76 11.77 -11.24
CA ARG A 20 -15.85 10.92 -10.79
C ARG A 20 -15.92 9.72 -11.73
N LEU A 21 -15.56 8.54 -11.25
CA LEU A 21 -15.85 7.31 -11.95
C LEU A 21 -17.38 7.16 -11.96
N ALA A 22 -17.98 7.35 -13.13
CA ALA A 22 -19.39 7.14 -13.33
C ALA A 22 -19.73 5.69 -12.94
N VAL A 23 -20.58 5.53 -11.92
CA VAL A 23 -21.27 4.28 -11.64
C VAL A 23 -22.33 4.10 -12.72
N ALA A 24 -21.99 3.38 -13.78
CA ALA A 24 -22.99 2.75 -14.62
C ALA A 24 -23.58 1.60 -13.78
N SER A 25 -24.76 1.84 -13.23
CA SER A 25 -25.63 0.80 -12.71
C SER A 25 -26.04 -0.10 -13.88
N GLU A 26 -25.59 -1.34 -13.85
CA GLU A 26 -26.27 -2.44 -14.54
C GLU A 26 -26.62 -3.48 -13.48
N ASP A 27 -27.92 -3.52 -13.24
CA ASP A 27 -28.68 -4.54 -12.53
C ASP A 27 -28.50 -5.89 -13.22
N GLU A 28 -27.73 -6.80 -12.61
CA GLU A 28 -27.80 -8.23 -12.91
C GLU A 28 -27.56 -8.98 -11.60
N GLY A 29 -28.66 -9.48 -11.04
CA GLY A 29 -28.69 -10.33 -9.87
C GLY A 29 -27.94 -11.65 -10.10
N GLY A 30 -26.64 -11.64 -9.88
CA GLY A 30 -25.87 -12.84 -9.58
C GLY A 30 -25.55 -12.82 -8.10
N ILE A 31 -26.13 -13.72 -7.33
CA ILE A 31 -25.66 -14.02 -5.97
C ILE A 31 -24.27 -14.64 -6.16
N GLY A 32 -23.26 -13.77 -6.27
CA GLY A 32 -21.89 -14.15 -6.51
C GLY A 32 -21.47 -15.08 -5.40
N THR A 33 -21.36 -16.37 -5.71
CA THR A 33 -20.48 -17.23 -4.95
C THR A 33 -19.09 -16.66 -5.21
N ALA A 34 -18.68 -15.70 -4.38
CA ALA A 34 -17.38 -15.08 -4.46
C ALA A 34 -16.36 -16.22 -4.33
N ALA A 35 -15.72 -16.56 -5.44
CA ALA A 35 -14.54 -17.40 -5.41
C ALA A 35 -13.56 -16.75 -4.42
N PRO A 36 -12.84 -17.54 -3.61
CA PRO A 36 -11.91 -16.98 -2.65
C PRO A 36 -10.93 -16.06 -3.39
N PRO A 37 -10.69 -14.83 -2.91
CA PRO A 37 -9.87 -13.85 -3.60
C PRO A 37 -8.46 -14.40 -3.82
N ASP A 38 -7.85 -14.10 -4.97
CA ASP A 38 -6.46 -14.45 -5.23
C ASP A 38 -5.53 -13.88 -4.14
N ARG A 39 -4.41 -14.57 -3.86
CA ARG A 39 -3.47 -14.18 -2.79
C ARG A 39 -3.01 -12.72 -2.89
N ARG A 40 -2.86 -12.21 -4.12
CA ARG A 40 -2.51 -10.82 -4.39
C ARG A 40 -3.58 -9.85 -3.87
N GLU A 41 -4.84 -10.14 -4.18
CA GLU A 41 -5.98 -9.33 -3.79
C GLU A 41 -6.17 -9.35 -2.27
N GLN A 42 -5.94 -10.51 -1.63
CA GLN A 42 -5.94 -10.60 -0.16
C GLN A 42 -4.90 -9.68 0.49
N ILE A 43 -3.70 -9.57 -0.11
CA ILE A 43 -2.64 -8.69 0.40
C ILE A 43 -3.02 -7.22 0.20
N GLU A 44 -3.55 -6.86 -0.97
CA GLU A 44 -4.00 -5.50 -1.29
C GLU A 44 -5.10 -5.06 -0.31
N GLN A 45 -6.16 -5.86 -0.14
CA GLN A 45 -7.26 -5.59 0.80
C GLN A 45 -6.76 -5.44 2.24
N ARG A 46 -5.78 -6.27 2.64
CA ARG A 46 -5.19 -6.18 3.98
C ARG A 46 -4.40 -4.89 4.16
N LEU A 47 -3.59 -4.49 3.18
CA LEU A 47 -2.87 -3.23 3.20
C LEU A 47 -3.80 -2.03 3.26
N GLU A 48 -4.89 -2.04 2.48
CA GLU A 48 -5.95 -1.02 2.52
C GLU A 48 -6.58 -0.90 3.91
N THR A 49 -6.92 -2.04 4.52
CA THR A 49 -7.44 -2.08 5.90
C THR A 49 -6.43 -1.53 6.91
N LEU A 50 -5.14 -1.71 6.65
CA LEU A 50 -4.05 -1.13 7.45
C LEU A 50 -3.77 0.33 7.12
N GLY A 51 -4.55 0.96 6.24
CA GLY A 51 -4.47 2.38 5.90
C GLY A 51 -3.52 2.71 4.75
N ALA A 52 -3.27 1.76 3.85
CA ALA A 52 -2.52 2.02 2.63
C ALA A 52 -3.27 3.04 1.75
N VAL A 53 -2.56 4.09 1.34
CA VAL A 53 -3.08 5.16 0.47
C VAL A 53 -2.41 5.16 -0.92
N TYR A 54 -1.37 4.33 -1.08
CA TYR A 54 -0.68 4.13 -2.34
C TYR A 54 -0.05 2.75 -2.38
N MET A 55 -0.18 2.05 -3.52
CA MET A 55 0.43 0.75 -3.78
C MET A 55 0.89 0.71 -5.24
N LEU A 56 2.12 0.26 -5.47
CA LEU A 56 2.69 0.09 -6.81
C LEU A 56 3.55 -1.17 -6.85
N LEU A 57 3.22 -2.08 -7.76
CA LEU A 57 4.05 -3.22 -8.13
C LEU A 57 4.67 -2.95 -9.50
N GLU A 58 5.99 -2.98 -9.58
CA GLU A 58 6.72 -2.74 -10.83
C GLU A 58 7.81 -3.79 -11.05
N VAL A 59 8.14 -4.03 -12.31
CA VAL A 59 9.35 -4.78 -12.68
C VAL A 59 10.53 -3.82 -12.57
N TRP A 60 11.58 -4.25 -11.87
CA TRP A 60 12.72 -3.42 -11.53
C TRP A 60 14.04 -4.05 -11.97
N GLY A 61 15.02 -3.19 -12.26
CA GLY A 61 16.39 -3.56 -12.60
C GLY A 61 16.61 -3.75 -14.11
N ARG A 62 17.89 -3.70 -14.50
CA ARG A 62 18.31 -3.69 -15.91
C ARG A 62 17.90 -4.95 -16.68
N ASP A 63 17.83 -6.08 -15.98
CA ASP A 63 17.49 -7.38 -16.55
C ASP A 63 15.99 -7.71 -16.49
N GLN A 64 15.15 -6.82 -15.93
CA GLN A 64 13.70 -7.04 -15.74
C GLN A 64 13.33 -8.36 -15.02
N ARG A 65 14.25 -8.87 -14.20
CA ARG A 65 14.14 -10.16 -13.48
C ARG A 65 13.73 -10.02 -12.02
N ARG A 66 13.43 -8.81 -11.57
CA ARG A 66 13.04 -8.53 -10.19
C ARG A 66 11.78 -7.71 -10.15
N TYR A 67 11.04 -7.89 -9.08
CA TYR A 67 9.84 -7.13 -8.78
C TYR A 67 10.10 -6.25 -7.59
N ARG A 68 9.60 -5.03 -7.64
CA ARG A 68 9.62 -4.09 -6.55
C ARG A 68 8.19 -3.72 -6.20
N PHE A 69 7.86 -3.86 -4.94
CA PHE A 69 6.56 -3.44 -4.42
C PHE A 69 6.78 -2.28 -3.45
N HIS A 70 6.06 -1.19 -3.70
CA HIS A 70 6.08 0.02 -2.89
C HIS A 70 4.67 0.31 -2.35
N CYS A 71 4.58 0.59 -1.05
CA CYS A 71 3.33 0.92 -0.38
C CYS A 71 3.52 2.15 0.52
N GLN A 72 2.54 3.06 0.55
CA GLN A 72 2.48 4.12 1.54
C GLN A 72 1.27 3.94 2.43
N VAL A 73 1.48 4.09 3.74
CA VAL A 73 0.43 3.90 4.76
C VAL A 73 0.29 5.17 5.59
N ALA A 74 -0.93 5.70 5.70
CA ALA A 74 -1.20 6.90 6.48
C ALA A 74 -1.21 6.62 7.99
N PHE A 75 -0.67 7.54 8.80
CA PHE A 75 -0.77 7.43 10.26
C PHE A 75 -2.20 7.68 10.74
N ALA A 76 -2.64 6.99 11.79
CA ALA A 76 -3.96 7.22 12.37
C ALA A 76 -3.97 8.62 13.01
N GLY A 77 -4.74 9.56 12.43
CA GLY A 77 -4.75 10.97 12.84
C GLY A 77 -4.68 11.97 11.68
N GLY A 78 -4.39 11.52 10.46
CA GLY A 78 -4.53 12.32 9.24
C GLY A 78 -3.69 11.81 8.08
N ALA A 79 -4.21 11.96 6.85
CA ALA A 79 -3.55 11.55 5.61
C ALA A 79 -2.25 12.34 5.29
N GLN A 80 -1.94 13.37 6.07
CA GLN A 80 -0.79 14.25 5.86
C GLN A 80 0.55 13.60 6.24
N VAL A 81 0.54 12.58 7.09
CA VAL A 81 1.75 11.84 7.48
C VAL A 81 1.63 10.40 7.00
N THR A 82 2.34 10.09 5.93
CA THR A 82 2.45 8.72 5.41
C THR A 82 3.82 8.12 5.74
N ARG A 83 3.85 6.81 5.91
CA ARG A 83 5.08 6.02 5.99
C ARG A 83 5.18 5.13 4.76
N SER A 84 6.30 5.20 4.06
CA SER A 84 6.59 4.37 2.90
C SER A 84 7.27 3.05 3.31
N PHE A 85 6.91 1.99 2.59
CA PHE A 85 7.45 0.65 2.70
C PHE A 85 7.81 0.16 1.29
N GLU A 86 8.94 -0.52 1.15
CA GLU A 86 9.39 -1.06 -0.12
C GLU A 86 10.08 -2.42 0.09
N ALA A 87 9.79 -3.38 -0.78
CA ALA A 87 10.55 -4.61 -0.88
C ALA A 87 10.82 -4.99 -2.34
N ASN A 88 11.95 -5.68 -2.55
CA ASN A 88 12.35 -6.22 -3.83
C ASN A 88 12.40 -7.75 -3.74
N GLY A 89 11.93 -8.45 -4.76
CA GLY A 89 11.87 -9.92 -4.79
C GLY A 89 12.09 -10.49 -6.19
N GLN A 90 12.35 -11.79 -6.26
CA GLN A 90 12.40 -12.52 -7.55
C GLN A 90 10.99 -12.77 -8.09
N PHE A 91 10.00 -12.78 -7.20
CA PHE A 91 8.59 -12.99 -7.52
C PHE A 91 7.75 -11.82 -6.99
N PRO A 92 6.66 -11.46 -7.68
CA PRO A 92 5.81 -10.33 -7.29
C PRO A 92 5.17 -10.55 -5.91
N LEU A 93 4.60 -11.74 -5.68
CA LEU A 93 3.96 -12.07 -4.40
C LEU A 93 4.93 -11.99 -3.22
N GLN A 94 6.18 -12.42 -3.41
CA GLN A 94 7.20 -12.34 -2.36
C GLN A 94 7.47 -10.90 -1.92
N ALA A 95 7.55 -9.97 -2.87
CA ALA A 95 7.76 -8.55 -2.56
C ALA A 95 6.54 -7.96 -1.83
N MET A 96 5.33 -8.32 -2.26
CA MET A 96 4.09 -7.88 -1.63
C MET A 96 3.94 -8.41 -0.20
N GLU A 97 4.19 -9.70 0.02
CA GLU A 97 4.12 -10.33 1.35
C GLU A 97 5.13 -9.72 2.31
N ARG A 98 6.32 -9.37 1.82
CA ARG A 98 7.34 -8.73 2.65
C ARG A 98 6.89 -7.35 3.13
N VAL A 99 6.33 -6.54 2.25
CA VAL A 99 5.79 -5.22 2.63
C VAL A 99 4.61 -5.35 3.57
N LEU A 100 3.69 -6.30 3.33
CA LEU A 100 2.57 -6.56 4.23
C LEU A 100 3.07 -6.88 5.65
N HIS A 101 4.04 -7.77 5.77
CA HIS A 101 4.64 -8.12 7.06
C HIS A 101 5.24 -6.89 7.76
N ASP A 102 5.99 -6.05 7.03
CA ASP A 102 6.61 -4.86 7.59
C ASP A 102 5.58 -3.81 8.06
N VAL A 103 4.47 -3.65 7.32
CA VAL A 103 3.36 -2.76 7.69
C VAL A 103 2.63 -3.28 8.93
N GLU A 104 2.34 -4.58 9.00
CA GLU A 104 1.69 -5.20 10.16
C GLU A 104 2.54 -5.05 11.42
N ALA A 105 3.84 -5.34 11.32
CA ALA A 105 4.78 -5.16 12.41
C ALA A 105 4.85 -3.70 12.87
N TRP A 106 4.80 -2.75 11.93
CA TRP A 106 4.76 -1.33 12.26
C TRP A 106 3.45 -0.92 12.96
N ARG A 107 2.29 -1.39 12.49
CA ARG A 107 0.99 -1.10 13.10
C ARG A 107 0.87 -1.69 14.51
N ALA A 108 1.46 -2.86 14.76
CA ALA A 108 1.53 -3.44 16.10
C ALA A 108 2.32 -2.55 17.09
N GLN A 109 3.41 -1.92 16.62
CA GLN A 109 4.18 -0.97 17.44
C GLN A 109 3.45 0.35 17.67
N ALA A 110 2.75 0.85 16.65
CA ALA A 110 2.01 2.11 16.73
C ALA A 110 0.79 2.00 17.67
N SER A 111 0.08 0.87 17.65
CA SER A 111 -1.03 0.59 18.57
C SER A 111 -0.56 0.44 20.02
N PHE A 112 0.66 -0.05 20.25
CA PHE A 112 1.25 -0.15 21.58
C PHE A 112 1.56 1.21 22.22
N THR A 113 1.82 2.25 21.41
CA THR A 113 2.22 3.58 21.90
C THR A 113 1.05 4.54 22.12
N ALA A 114 -0.19 4.12 21.84
CA ALA A 114 -1.36 4.96 22.15
C ALA A 114 -1.44 5.14 23.69
N PRO A 115 -1.25 6.35 24.23
CA PRO A 115 -1.38 6.55 25.65
C PRO A 115 -2.84 6.30 26.02
N SER A 116 -3.08 5.30 26.87
CA SER A 116 -4.29 5.22 27.66
C SER A 116 -4.44 6.54 28.41
N VAL A 117 -5.26 7.45 27.88
CA VAL A 117 -5.73 8.61 28.64
C VAL A 117 -6.59 8.02 29.75
N LEU A 118 -6.00 7.90 30.95
CA LEU A 118 -6.75 7.64 32.18
C LEU A 118 -7.89 8.65 32.25
N ARG A 119 -9.09 8.12 32.42
CA ARG A 119 -10.33 8.87 32.62
C ARG A 119 -10.67 8.92 34.10
#